data_AF-A0A5J5CJJ7-F1
#
_entry.id   AF-A0A5J5CJJ7-F1
#
_cell.length_a   1.000
_cell.length_b   1.000
_cell.length_c   1.000
_cell.angle_alpha   90.00
_cell.angle_beta   90.00
_cell.angle_gamma   90.00
#
_symmetry.space_group_name_H-M   'P 1'
#
loop_
_entity.id
_entity.type
_entity.pdbx_description
1 polymer ?
#
loop_
_entity_poly.entity_id
_entity_poly.type
_entity_poly.pdbx_seq_one_letter_code
_entity_poly.pdbx_strand_id
1 'polypeptide(L)'
;MSGSGAPPRQADKQKMQPSMENISTEEMEEYTFSLQSALTRSASRPSRLSERARLAIRMLPSELGLPLPRQQQPHSSWRGSVWQLGLIMLLLALMWFVRLYLHYCSQWLYLQAIAVPVNKFQFHAHTVDLVYQSSLLHTREELAVVVVGPLTLNTVTFLLVLIRWGCQQIFGSVPSFTSKFIMAQGVWTVLDPLAVFAVDAVLGRLAYSPDTPVGDAAKLYWHFYRFDQSGAAGVTITLFLYAVLFLLSFTILFIYMLRFHNDGRMLDVFQRLTAREGTYFLPQDLELSNQELSYIVKKAEQWRGFNGERRKVSSLS
;
A
#
# COMPACT_ATOMS: atom_id res chain seq x y z
N MET A 1 89.54 14.77 -30.39
CA MET A 1 88.84 13.76 -31.22
C MET A 1 88.17 12.77 -30.30
N SER A 2 86.86 12.57 -30.49
CA SER A 2 86.02 11.40 -30.13
C SER A 2 86.17 10.83 -28.71
N GLY A 3 85.15 10.80 -27.84
CA GLY A 3 83.73 10.56 -28.09
C GLY A 3 83.32 9.20 -27.49
N SER A 4 82.13 9.17 -26.86
CA SER A 4 81.42 8.03 -26.23
C SER A 4 81.54 7.99 -24.70
N GLY A 5 80.50 8.16 -23.88
CA GLY A 5 79.05 8.10 -24.14
C GLY A 5 78.43 7.05 -23.23
N ALA A 6 78.00 7.43 -22.02
CA ALA A 6 77.12 6.62 -21.20
C ALA A 6 76.15 7.55 -20.43
N PRO A 7 74.83 7.50 -20.73
CA PRO A 7 73.83 8.34 -20.07
C PRO A 7 73.32 7.70 -18.77
N PRO A 8 72.73 8.49 -17.85
CA PRO A 8 72.14 7.98 -16.62
C PRO A 8 70.79 7.28 -16.86
N ARG A 9 70.48 6.34 -15.96
CA ARG A 9 69.25 5.53 -15.88
C ARG A 9 67.98 6.36 -16.11
N GLN A 10 67.18 5.95 -17.09
CA GLN A 10 65.78 6.36 -17.25
C GLN A 10 64.97 5.93 -16.02
N ALA A 11 64.43 6.89 -15.28
CA ALA A 11 63.30 6.68 -14.41
C ALA A 11 62.02 6.75 -15.25
N ASP A 12 61.23 5.70 -15.13
CA ASP A 12 59.94 5.48 -15.78
C ASP A 12 59.00 6.68 -15.57
N LYS A 13 58.68 7.40 -16.66
CA LYS A 13 57.54 8.32 -16.69
C LYS A 13 56.38 7.60 -17.39
N GLN A 14 55.68 6.74 -16.65
CA GLN A 14 54.32 6.36 -17.01
C GLN A 14 53.44 7.61 -16.93
N LYS A 15 53.16 8.19 -18.10
CA LYS A 15 52.11 9.17 -18.30
C LYS A 15 50.78 8.43 -18.20
N MET A 16 50.24 8.30 -16.99
CA MET A 16 48.87 7.84 -16.78
C MET A 16 47.92 8.91 -17.36
N GLN A 17 47.43 8.69 -18.58
CA GLN A 17 46.23 9.38 -19.06
C GLN A 17 45.07 8.92 -18.15
N PRO A 18 44.29 9.83 -17.53
CA PRO A 18 43.03 9.42 -16.95
C PRO A 18 42.12 9.02 -18.10
N SER A 19 41.81 7.73 -18.22
CA SER A 19 40.70 7.28 -19.04
C SER A 19 39.43 7.87 -18.41
N MET A 20 38.95 8.98 -18.97
CA MET A 20 37.56 9.34 -18.76
C MET A 20 36.75 8.23 -19.43
N GLU A 21 36.19 7.33 -18.62
CA GLU A 21 35.04 6.52 -19.03
C GLU A 21 33.98 7.50 -19.50
N ASN A 22 33.90 7.68 -20.82
CA ASN A 22 32.81 8.41 -21.44
C ASN A 22 31.57 7.53 -21.28
N ILE A 23 30.78 7.85 -20.25
CA ILE A 23 29.43 7.33 -20.09
C ILE A 23 28.71 7.52 -21.42
N SER A 24 28.19 6.43 -21.96
CA SER A 24 27.59 6.42 -23.28
C SER A 24 26.34 7.32 -23.29
N THR A 25 26.04 7.95 -24.42
CA THR A 25 24.83 8.79 -24.56
C THR A 25 23.55 8.01 -24.25
N GLU A 26 23.59 6.68 -24.40
CA GLU A 26 22.50 5.75 -24.08
C GLU A 26 22.30 5.56 -22.56
N GLU A 27 23.37 5.56 -21.76
CA GLU A 27 23.28 5.56 -20.28
C GLU A 27 22.77 6.90 -19.74
N MET A 28 23.10 8.01 -20.41
CA MET A 28 22.62 9.35 -20.02
C MET A 28 21.11 9.51 -20.27
N GLU A 29 20.56 8.84 -21.27
CA GLU A 29 19.11 8.79 -21.51
C GLU A 29 18.36 8.06 -20.39
N GLU A 30 19.00 7.11 -19.70
CA GLU A 30 18.42 6.37 -18.57
C GLU A 30 18.19 7.25 -17.32
N TYR A 31 18.95 8.35 -17.20
CA TYR A 31 18.82 9.34 -16.12
C TYR A 31 18.04 10.60 -16.52
N THR A 32 17.50 10.65 -17.73
CA THR A 32 16.75 11.83 -18.20
C THR A 32 15.27 11.66 -17.82
N PHE A 33 14.81 12.35 -16.77
CA PHE A 33 13.37 12.49 -16.56
C PHE A 33 12.77 13.19 -17.78
N SER A 34 11.73 12.59 -18.37
CA SER A 34 11.03 13.17 -19.51
C SER A 34 10.32 14.46 -19.10
N LEU A 35 11.01 15.59 -19.21
CA LEU A 35 10.39 16.90 -19.24
C LEU A 35 9.50 16.95 -20.48
N GLN A 36 8.22 17.23 -20.26
CA GLN A 36 7.22 17.34 -21.31
C GLN A 36 7.74 18.27 -22.41
N SER A 37 8.05 17.70 -23.58
CA SER A 37 8.64 18.43 -24.68
C SER A 37 7.70 19.54 -25.11
N ALA A 38 8.13 20.78 -24.88
CA ALA A 38 7.41 21.97 -25.29
C ALA A 38 7.55 22.18 -26.81
N LEU A 39 7.18 21.19 -27.64
CA LEU A 39 6.89 21.42 -29.06
C LEU A 39 6.27 20.17 -29.69
N THR A 40 4.95 20.10 -29.78
CA THR A 40 4.26 19.63 -30.99
C THR A 40 2.79 20.00 -30.92
N ARG A 41 2.37 20.71 -31.96
CA ARG A 41 1.07 21.35 -32.14
C ARG A 41 0.02 20.27 -32.45
N SER A 42 -1.14 20.41 -31.81
CA SER A 42 -2.42 19.78 -32.19
C SER A 42 -2.60 18.29 -31.89
N ALA A 43 -2.78 17.96 -30.61
CA ALA A 43 -3.65 16.88 -30.20
C ALA A 43 -4.52 17.38 -29.03
N SER A 44 -5.81 17.03 -29.03
CA SER A 44 -6.79 17.43 -28.02
C SER A 44 -6.22 17.29 -26.61
N ARG A 45 -6.05 18.42 -25.91
CA ARG A 45 -5.45 18.48 -24.57
C ARG A 45 -6.29 17.60 -23.63
N PRO A 46 -5.76 16.48 -23.11
CA PRO A 46 -6.49 15.73 -22.08
C PRO A 46 -6.75 16.67 -20.91
N SER A 47 -7.91 16.57 -20.27
CA SER A 47 -8.21 17.42 -19.12
C SER A 47 -7.15 17.19 -18.03
N ARG A 48 -6.69 18.25 -17.35
CA ARG A 48 -5.66 18.15 -16.27
C ARG A 48 -6.01 17.09 -15.21
N LEU A 49 -7.30 16.87 -14.95
CA LEU A 49 -7.79 15.81 -14.07
C LEU A 49 -7.49 14.40 -14.62
N SER A 50 -7.60 14.20 -15.93
CA SER A 50 -7.26 12.94 -16.58
C SER A 50 -5.75 12.66 -16.58
N GLU A 51 -4.89 13.68 -16.61
CA GLU A 51 -3.44 13.52 -16.48
C GLU A 51 -3.05 13.15 -15.04
N ARG A 52 -3.63 13.81 -14.03
CA ARG A 52 -3.41 13.50 -12.61
C ARG A 52 -3.94 12.11 -12.24
N ALA A 53 -5.13 11.74 -12.71
CA ALA A 53 -5.69 10.40 -12.51
C ALA A 53 -4.85 9.33 -13.20
N ARG A 54 -4.36 9.58 -14.43
CA ARG A 54 -3.46 8.66 -15.14
C ARG A 54 -2.14 8.47 -14.41
N LEU A 55 -1.61 9.51 -13.79
CA LEU A 55 -0.36 9.44 -13.02
C LEU A 55 -0.56 8.69 -11.69
N ALA A 56 -1.68 8.92 -11.00
CA ALA A 56 -2.08 8.15 -9.82
C ALA A 56 -2.23 6.66 -10.12
N ILE A 57 -2.94 6.32 -11.20
CA ILE A 57 -3.16 4.93 -11.65
C ILE A 57 -1.83 4.25 -12.05
N ARG A 58 -0.85 5.01 -12.56
CA ARG A 58 0.49 4.47 -12.89
C ARG A 58 1.36 4.24 -11.65
N MET A 59 1.23 5.05 -10.61
CA MET A 59 2.03 4.95 -9.38
C MET A 59 1.48 3.91 -8.39
N LEU A 60 0.16 3.70 -8.37
CA LEU A 60 -0.50 2.80 -7.42
C LEU A 60 0.06 1.36 -7.44
N PRO A 61 0.27 0.73 -8.62
CA PRO A 61 0.78 -0.64 -8.66
C PRO A 61 2.24 -0.73 -8.21
N SER A 62 3.09 0.28 -8.51
CA SER A 62 4.45 0.32 -7.99
C SER A 62 4.52 0.46 -6.47
N GLU A 63 3.57 1.19 -5.86
CA GLU A 63 3.47 1.28 -4.40
C GLU A 63 2.96 -0.01 -3.75
N LEU A 64 2.11 -0.75 -4.46
CA LEU A 64 1.65 -2.08 -4.06
C LEU A 64 2.67 -3.20 -4.35
N GLY A 65 3.82 -2.88 -4.97
CA GLY A 65 4.83 -3.87 -5.37
C GLY A 65 4.42 -4.75 -6.55
N LEU A 66 3.43 -4.32 -7.35
CA LEU A 66 2.96 -5.02 -8.54
C LEU A 66 3.79 -4.59 -9.77
N PRO A 67 4.21 -5.54 -10.63
CA PRO A 67 4.92 -5.21 -11.87
C PRO A 67 4.01 -4.44 -12.82
N LEU A 68 4.41 -3.23 -13.22
CA LEU A 68 3.75 -2.55 -14.35
C LEU A 68 4.20 -3.22 -15.66
N PRO A 69 3.29 -3.52 -16.60
CA PRO A 69 3.66 -4.09 -17.90
C PRO A 69 4.42 -3.14 -18.84
N ARG A 70 4.64 -1.87 -18.48
CA ARG A 70 5.05 -0.83 -19.43
C ARG A 70 6.22 0.06 -19.01
N GLN A 71 6.81 -0.18 -17.83
CA GLN A 71 8.03 0.52 -17.41
C GLN A 71 9.16 -0.50 -17.38
N GLN A 72 9.77 -0.71 -18.55
CA GLN A 72 11.03 -1.43 -18.70
C GLN A 72 12.11 -0.64 -17.95
N GLN A 73 12.28 -0.96 -16.66
CA GLN A 73 13.51 -0.71 -15.94
C GLN A 73 14.43 -1.91 -16.23
N PRO A 74 15.63 -1.73 -16.83
CA PRO A 74 16.44 -2.85 -17.30
C PRO A 74 16.96 -3.77 -16.19
N HIS A 75 16.90 -3.34 -14.92
CA HIS A 75 17.54 -4.05 -13.80
C HIS A 75 16.67 -4.34 -12.57
N SER A 76 15.35 -4.10 -12.59
CA SER A 76 14.49 -4.72 -11.58
C SER A 76 14.20 -6.15 -12.03
N SER A 77 14.87 -7.14 -11.41
CA SER A 77 14.74 -8.53 -11.87
C SER A 77 13.25 -8.92 -11.89
N TRP A 78 12.74 -9.31 -13.06
CA TRP A 78 11.37 -9.82 -13.22
C TRP A 78 11.04 -10.89 -12.17
N ARG A 79 12.06 -11.70 -11.83
CA ARG A 79 12.05 -12.65 -10.73
C ARG A 79 11.67 -11.98 -9.40
N GLY A 80 12.34 -10.90 -8.99
CA GLY A 80 12.04 -10.16 -7.77
C GLY A 80 10.59 -9.67 -7.68
N SER A 81 10.02 -9.16 -8.78
CA SER A 81 8.64 -8.67 -8.78
C SER A 81 7.61 -9.82 -8.71
N VAL A 82 7.85 -10.92 -9.42
CA VAL A 82 7.01 -12.14 -9.30
C VAL A 82 7.04 -12.69 -7.87
N TRP A 83 8.20 -12.70 -7.23
CA TRP A 83 8.34 -13.13 -5.83
C TRP A 83 7.58 -12.20 -4.88
N GLN A 84 7.66 -10.87 -5.07
CA GLN A 84 6.90 -9.91 -4.27
C GLN A 84 5.39 -10.08 -4.43
N LEU A 85 4.90 -10.27 -5.66
CA LEU A 85 3.50 -10.54 -5.94
C LEU A 85 3.06 -11.86 -5.32
N GLY A 86 3.87 -12.92 -5.44
CA GLY A 86 3.64 -14.20 -4.77
C GLY A 86 3.51 -14.06 -3.25
N LEU A 87 4.38 -13.26 -2.62
CA LEU A 87 4.30 -12.99 -1.18
C LEU A 87 3.04 -12.22 -0.79
N ILE A 88 2.60 -11.25 -1.60
CA ILE A 88 1.35 -10.51 -1.35
C ILE A 88 0.14 -11.44 -1.51
N MET A 89 0.11 -12.26 -2.56
CA MET A 89 -0.97 -13.25 -2.76
C MET A 89 -1.01 -14.27 -1.63
N LEU A 90 0.15 -14.77 -1.20
CA LEU A 90 0.26 -15.65 -0.04
C LEU A 90 -0.26 -14.98 1.24
N LEU A 91 0.09 -13.70 1.44
CA LEU A 91 -0.35 -12.93 2.60
C LEU A 91 -1.87 -12.70 2.58
N LEU A 92 -2.44 -12.35 1.43
CA LEU A 92 -3.89 -12.24 1.25
C LEU A 92 -4.57 -13.59 1.51
N ALA A 93 -4.02 -14.69 1.01
CA ALA A 93 -4.55 -16.03 1.26
C ALA A 93 -4.47 -16.42 2.75
N LEU A 94 -3.41 -16.05 3.47
CA LEU A 94 -3.30 -16.30 4.90
C LEU A 94 -4.28 -15.43 5.70
N MET A 95 -4.45 -14.16 5.30
CA MET A 95 -5.37 -13.23 5.96
C MET A 95 -6.83 -13.61 5.78
N TRP A 96 -7.19 -14.40 4.75
CA TRP A 96 -8.51 -15.02 4.65
C TRP A 96 -8.89 -15.79 5.92
N PHE A 97 -7.98 -16.63 6.41
CA PHE A 97 -8.21 -17.41 7.62
C PHE A 97 -8.29 -16.52 8.85
N VAL A 98 -7.33 -15.61 9.03
CA VAL A 98 -7.33 -14.66 10.17
C VAL A 98 -8.65 -13.89 10.23
N ARG A 99 -9.13 -13.43 9.08
CA ARG A 99 -10.42 -12.76 8.94
C ARG A 99 -11.59 -13.67 9.36
N LEU A 100 -11.66 -14.91 8.87
CA LEU A 100 -12.68 -15.88 9.30
C LEU A 100 -12.65 -16.10 10.82
N TYR A 101 -11.48 -16.32 11.42
CA TYR A 101 -11.34 -16.52 12.86
C TYR A 101 -11.81 -15.29 13.63
N LEU A 102 -11.32 -14.09 13.31
CA LEU A 102 -11.73 -12.87 14.02
C LEU A 102 -13.23 -12.60 13.89
N HIS A 103 -13.80 -12.80 12.70
CA HIS A 103 -15.21 -12.58 12.45
C HIS A 103 -16.10 -13.54 13.27
N TYR A 104 -15.91 -14.85 13.11
CA TYR A 104 -16.80 -15.84 13.73
C TYR A 104 -16.49 -16.10 15.20
N CYS A 105 -15.22 -15.99 15.64
CA CYS A 105 -14.92 -16.08 17.07
C CYS A 105 -15.51 -14.90 17.84
N SER A 106 -15.55 -13.69 17.28
CA SER A 106 -16.17 -12.55 17.97
C SER A 106 -17.69 -12.70 18.08
N GLN A 107 -18.36 -13.22 17.04
CA GLN A 107 -19.78 -13.60 17.12
C GLN A 107 -20.02 -14.67 18.18
N TRP A 108 -19.20 -15.72 18.20
CA TRP A 108 -19.29 -16.78 19.20
C TRP A 108 -19.07 -16.26 20.61
N LEU A 109 -18.01 -15.46 20.83
CA LEU A 109 -17.73 -14.83 22.13
C LEU A 109 -18.88 -13.92 22.59
N TYR A 110 -19.48 -13.17 21.67
CA TYR A 110 -20.65 -12.34 21.98
C TYR A 110 -21.83 -13.20 22.46
N LEU A 111 -22.15 -14.28 21.73
CA LEU A 111 -23.22 -15.21 22.10
C LEU A 111 -22.97 -15.88 23.46
N GLN A 112 -21.70 -16.26 23.75
CA GLN A 112 -21.32 -16.77 25.07
C GLN A 112 -21.49 -15.70 26.16
N ALA A 113 -21.14 -14.44 25.87
CA ALA A 113 -21.25 -13.35 26.84
C ALA A 113 -22.70 -13.04 27.25
N ILE A 114 -23.67 -13.26 26.35
CA ILE A 114 -25.10 -13.15 26.64
C ILE A 114 -25.75 -14.48 27.02
N ALA A 115 -24.94 -15.52 27.29
CA ALA A 115 -25.37 -16.86 27.70
C ALA A 115 -26.38 -17.54 26.75
N VAL A 116 -26.30 -17.24 25.43
CA VAL A 116 -27.13 -17.90 24.42
C VAL A 116 -26.50 -19.25 24.03
N PRO A 117 -27.26 -20.36 24.06
CA PRO A 117 -26.73 -21.67 23.71
C PRO A 117 -26.35 -21.74 22.24
N VAL A 118 -25.11 -22.16 21.98
CA VAL A 118 -24.57 -22.44 20.66
C VAL A 118 -24.60 -23.95 20.42
N ASN A 119 -25.41 -24.39 19.46
CA ASN A 119 -25.60 -25.79 19.13
C ASN A 119 -24.43 -26.36 18.32
N LYS A 120 -23.86 -25.55 17.43
CA LYS A 120 -22.73 -25.95 16.57
C LYS A 120 -21.79 -24.78 16.36
N PHE A 121 -20.49 -25.02 16.53
CA PHE A 121 -19.42 -24.08 16.20
C PHE A 121 -18.25 -24.83 15.54
N GLN A 122 -18.25 -24.91 14.21
CA GLN A 122 -17.28 -25.71 13.46
C GLN A 122 -16.64 -24.94 12.31
N PHE A 123 -15.31 -24.90 12.30
CA PHE A 123 -14.52 -24.23 11.27
C PHE A 123 -14.42 -25.05 9.99
N HIS A 124 -14.60 -24.37 8.87
CA HIS A 124 -14.31 -24.87 7.53
C HIS A 124 -13.33 -23.91 6.85
N ALA A 125 -12.74 -24.34 5.72
CA ALA A 125 -11.74 -23.53 5.02
C ALA A 125 -12.30 -22.19 4.50
N HIS A 126 -13.62 -22.12 4.23
CA HIS A 126 -14.27 -20.97 3.61
C HIS A 126 -15.33 -20.30 4.49
N THR A 127 -15.73 -20.92 5.60
CA THR A 127 -16.80 -20.42 6.48
C THR A 127 -16.73 -21.09 7.85
N VAL A 128 -17.59 -20.68 8.77
CA VAL A 128 -17.80 -21.33 10.06
C VAL A 128 -19.28 -21.66 10.23
N ASP A 129 -19.57 -22.87 10.68
CA ASP A 129 -20.91 -23.26 11.06
C ASP A 129 -21.17 -22.75 12.47
N LEU A 130 -21.85 -21.60 12.59
CA LEU A 130 -22.31 -21.05 13.85
C LEU A 130 -23.83 -21.19 13.93
N VAL A 131 -24.29 -22.25 14.59
CA VAL A 131 -25.73 -22.52 14.80
C VAL A 131 -26.06 -22.23 16.26
N TYR A 132 -26.99 -21.31 16.48
CA TYR A 132 -27.47 -20.91 17.81
C TYR A 132 -28.99 -20.73 17.78
N GLN A 133 -29.60 -20.64 18.97
CA GLN A 133 -31.04 -20.51 19.09
C GLN A 133 -31.50 -19.05 18.88
N SER A 134 -31.74 -18.68 17.61
CA SER A 134 -32.21 -17.34 17.22
C SER A 134 -33.53 -16.89 17.86
N SER A 135 -34.38 -17.82 18.33
CA SER A 135 -35.65 -17.46 18.98
C SER A 135 -35.49 -16.82 20.36
N LEU A 136 -34.32 -16.99 21.00
CA LEU A 136 -34.05 -16.42 22.33
C LEU A 136 -33.54 -14.98 22.26
N LEU A 137 -33.11 -14.53 21.10
CA LEU A 137 -32.47 -13.24 20.91
C LEU A 137 -33.51 -12.16 20.70
N HIS A 138 -33.35 -11.05 21.42
CA HIS A 138 -34.05 -9.82 21.11
C HIS A 138 -33.47 -9.20 19.83
N THR A 139 -34.26 -8.33 19.18
CA THR A 139 -33.84 -7.66 17.93
C THR A 139 -32.50 -6.93 18.07
N ARG A 140 -32.20 -6.34 19.23
CA ARG A 140 -30.91 -5.67 19.51
C ARG A 140 -29.73 -6.65 19.59
N GLU A 141 -29.97 -7.86 20.06
CA GLU A 141 -28.92 -8.87 20.21
C GLU A 141 -28.66 -9.55 18.87
N GLU A 142 -29.70 -9.84 18.09
CA GLU A 142 -29.54 -10.33 16.71
C GLU A 142 -28.82 -9.30 15.83
N LEU A 143 -29.16 -8.02 15.97
CA LEU A 143 -28.44 -6.90 15.35
C LEU A 143 -26.95 -6.90 15.75
N ALA A 144 -26.66 -7.08 17.03
CA ALA A 144 -25.29 -7.12 17.53
C ALA A 144 -24.51 -8.33 16.98
N VAL A 145 -25.14 -9.51 16.84
CA VAL A 145 -24.52 -10.68 16.18
C VAL A 145 -24.12 -10.34 14.74
N VAL A 146 -24.97 -9.66 13.98
CA VAL A 146 -24.69 -9.27 12.59
C VAL A 146 -23.54 -8.26 12.49
N VAL A 147 -23.36 -7.40 13.50
CA VAL A 147 -22.38 -6.30 13.48
C VAL A 147 -21.04 -6.67 14.15
N VAL A 148 -21.03 -7.53 15.16
CA VAL A 148 -19.84 -7.78 16.00
C VAL A 148 -18.67 -8.38 15.21
N GLY A 149 -18.94 -9.23 14.22
CA GLY A 149 -17.92 -9.80 13.33
C GLY A 149 -17.16 -8.73 12.55
N PRO A 150 -17.82 -7.97 11.66
CA PRO A 150 -17.17 -6.90 10.90
C PRO A 150 -16.63 -5.77 11.79
N LEU A 151 -17.28 -5.47 12.92
CA LEU A 151 -16.80 -4.46 13.87
C LEU A 151 -15.47 -4.87 14.52
N THR A 152 -15.31 -6.15 14.84
CA THR A 152 -14.05 -6.69 15.38
C THR A 152 -12.91 -6.54 14.37
N LEU A 153 -13.16 -6.84 13.09
CA LEU A 153 -12.16 -6.64 12.03
C LEU A 153 -11.75 -5.17 11.89
N ASN A 154 -12.71 -4.24 11.94
CA ASN A 154 -12.45 -2.80 11.96
C ASN A 154 -11.59 -2.39 13.17
N THR A 155 -11.93 -2.92 14.34
CA THR A 155 -11.24 -2.61 15.61
C THR A 155 -9.80 -3.10 15.60
N VAL A 156 -9.58 -4.35 15.16
CA VAL A 156 -8.24 -4.94 15.03
C VAL A 156 -7.42 -4.18 14.00
N THR A 157 -7.98 -3.85 12.84
CA THR A 157 -7.27 -3.06 11.83
C THR A 157 -6.90 -1.69 12.35
N PHE A 158 -7.82 -0.99 13.02
CA PHE A 158 -7.55 0.30 13.62
C PHE A 158 -6.45 0.22 14.69
N LEU A 159 -6.48 -0.80 15.56
CA LEU A 159 -5.46 -1.04 16.56
C LEU A 159 -4.07 -1.27 15.91
N LEU A 160 -4.01 -2.04 14.83
CA LEU A 160 -2.77 -2.25 14.09
C LEU A 160 -2.22 -0.93 13.50
N VAL A 161 -3.10 -0.05 13.00
CA VAL A 161 -2.72 1.29 12.53
C VAL A 161 -2.20 2.16 13.68
N LEU A 162 -2.82 2.11 14.86
CA LEU A 162 -2.35 2.83 16.04
C LEU A 162 -0.99 2.31 16.52
N ILE A 163 -0.78 0.99 16.54
CA ILE A 163 0.51 0.39 16.85
C ILE A 163 1.57 0.85 15.85
N ARG A 164 1.25 0.84 14.54
CA ARG A 164 2.14 1.35 13.49
C ARG A 164 2.51 2.81 13.69
N TRP A 165 1.55 3.64 14.05
CA TRP A 165 1.77 5.05 14.36
C TRP A 165 2.66 5.20 15.60
N GLY A 166 2.35 4.51 16.71
CA GLY A 166 3.16 4.54 17.93
C GLY A 166 4.60 4.09 17.70
N CYS A 167 4.81 2.99 16.96
CA CYS A 167 6.14 2.53 16.60
C CYS A 167 6.91 3.56 15.76
N GLN A 168 6.24 4.28 14.85
CA GLN A 168 6.87 5.33 14.06
C GLN A 168 7.36 6.48 14.94
N GLN A 169 6.56 6.89 15.94
CA GLN A 169 6.92 7.96 16.85
C GLN A 169 8.11 7.58 17.76
N ILE A 170 8.23 6.31 18.13
CA ILE A 170 9.26 5.84 19.08
C ILE A 170 10.55 5.44 18.35
N PHE A 171 10.45 4.68 17.25
CA PHE A 171 11.60 4.03 16.60
C PHE A 171 12.00 4.69 15.27
N GLY A 172 11.24 5.66 14.76
CA GLY A 172 11.49 6.37 13.51
C GLY A 172 11.28 5.53 12.22
N SER A 173 11.27 4.20 12.32
CA SER A 173 10.98 3.27 11.23
C SER A 173 10.44 1.94 11.75
N VAL A 174 9.80 1.15 10.88
CA VAL A 174 9.22 -0.16 11.22
C VAL A 174 9.42 -1.10 10.02
N PRO A 175 9.48 -2.43 10.22
CA PRO A 175 9.75 -3.36 9.13
C PRO A 175 8.70 -3.27 8.02
N SER A 176 9.15 -3.30 6.77
CA SER A 176 8.27 -3.24 5.58
C SER A 176 7.24 -4.38 5.53
N PHE A 177 7.55 -5.53 6.14
CA PHE A 177 6.62 -6.66 6.27
C PHE A 177 5.35 -6.28 7.04
N THR A 178 5.47 -5.54 8.14
CA THR A 178 4.33 -5.08 8.94
C THR A 178 3.40 -4.19 8.12
N SER A 179 3.95 -3.37 7.22
CA SER A 179 3.14 -2.55 6.29
C SER A 179 2.29 -3.42 5.36
N LYS A 180 2.88 -4.47 4.77
CA LYS A 180 2.13 -5.39 3.89
C LYS A 180 1.07 -6.17 4.66
N PHE A 181 1.37 -6.57 5.89
CA PHE A 181 0.42 -7.24 6.79
C PHE A 181 -0.80 -6.37 7.10
N ILE A 182 -0.59 -5.12 7.54
CA ILE A 182 -1.68 -4.18 7.86
C ILE A 182 -2.51 -3.88 6.60
N MET A 183 -1.85 -3.71 5.45
CA MET A 183 -2.54 -3.59 4.17
C MET A 183 -3.45 -4.80 3.90
N ALA A 184 -2.91 -6.02 3.94
CA ALA A 184 -3.67 -7.23 3.62
C ALA A 184 -4.86 -7.42 4.58
N GLN A 185 -4.65 -7.16 5.87
CA GLN A 185 -5.72 -7.17 6.87
C GLN A 185 -6.79 -6.10 6.60
N GLY A 186 -6.37 -4.88 6.27
CA GLY A 186 -7.29 -3.79 5.96
C GLY A 186 -8.11 -4.04 4.69
N VAL A 187 -7.50 -4.63 3.65
CA VAL A 187 -8.21 -5.05 2.43
C VAL A 187 -9.29 -6.08 2.77
N TRP A 188 -8.96 -7.13 3.54
CA TRP A 188 -9.97 -8.11 3.96
C TRP A 188 -11.03 -7.54 4.88
N THR A 189 -10.70 -6.54 5.70
CA THR A 189 -11.69 -5.85 6.54
C THR A 189 -12.72 -5.08 5.72
N VAL A 190 -12.30 -4.43 4.62
CA VAL A 190 -13.20 -3.76 3.68
C VAL A 190 -14.05 -4.76 2.89
N LEU A 191 -13.44 -5.87 2.47
CA LEU A 191 -14.11 -6.91 1.67
C LEU A 191 -14.95 -7.88 2.50
N ASP A 192 -14.87 -7.85 3.83
CA ASP A 192 -15.50 -8.85 4.71
C ASP A 192 -17.01 -9.01 4.49
N PRO A 193 -17.84 -7.95 4.49
CA PRO A 193 -19.28 -8.11 4.27
C PRO A 193 -19.61 -8.75 2.92
N LEU A 194 -18.85 -8.42 1.87
CA LEU A 194 -19.02 -9.00 0.53
C LEU A 194 -18.57 -10.47 0.50
N ALA A 195 -17.49 -10.80 1.19
CA ALA A 195 -16.95 -12.15 1.26
C ALA A 195 -17.85 -13.10 2.06
N VAL A 196 -18.37 -12.66 3.22
CA VAL A 196 -19.41 -13.43 3.96
C VAL A 196 -20.61 -13.67 3.05
N PHE A 197 -21.16 -12.60 2.46
CA PHE A 197 -22.34 -12.69 1.63
C PHE A 197 -22.16 -13.64 0.44
N ALA A 198 -21.03 -13.54 -0.28
CA ALA A 198 -20.75 -14.41 -1.40
C ALA A 198 -20.68 -15.89 -1.00
N VAL A 199 -20.01 -16.20 0.11
CA VAL A 199 -19.91 -17.57 0.62
C VAL A 199 -21.29 -18.08 1.07
N ASP A 200 -22.04 -17.29 1.82
CA ASP A 200 -23.37 -17.67 2.30
C ASP A 200 -24.37 -17.85 1.15
N ALA A 201 -24.30 -17.03 0.12
CA ALA A 201 -25.11 -17.18 -1.09
C ALA A 201 -24.79 -18.47 -1.84
N VAL A 202 -23.51 -18.80 -2.03
CA VAL A 202 -23.07 -20.04 -2.70
C VAL A 202 -23.49 -21.28 -1.91
N LEU A 203 -23.46 -21.22 -0.58
CA LEU A 203 -23.85 -22.32 0.30
C LEU A 203 -25.38 -22.40 0.52
N GLY A 204 -26.17 -21.50 -0.07
CA GLY A 204 -27.62 -21.48 0.11
C GLY A 204 -28.09 -21.05 1.51
N ARG A 205 -27.21 -20.44 2.32
CA ARG A 205 -27.47 -20.02 3.71
C ARG A 205 -28.36 -18.78 3.83
N LEU A 206 -28.79 -18.22 2.69
CA LEU A 206 -29.80 -17.16 2.65
C LEU A 206 -31.21 -17.72 2.93
N ALA A 207 -31.44 -19.01 2.64
CA ALA A 207 -32.69 -19.69 2.97
C ALA A 207 -32.69 -20.13 4.43
N TYR A 208 -33.86 -20.07 5.08
CA TYR A 208 -34.01 -20.55 6.44
C TYR A 208 -34.08 -22.08 6.48
N SER A 209 -33.23 -22.68 7.31
CA SER A 209 -33.35 -24.09 7.68
C SER A 209 -32.89 -24.27 9.14
N PRO A 210 -33.56 -25.13 9.93
CA PRO A 210 -33.30 -25.28 11.36
C PRO A 210 -31.94 -25.93 11.66
N ASP A 211 -31.44 -26.77 10.76
CA ASP A 211 -30.22 -27.56 10.97
C ASP A 211 -28.98 -26.91 10.35
N THR A 212 -29.16 -25.86 9.54
CA THR A 212 -28.08 -25.18 8.82
C THR A 212 -27.91 -23.75 9.33
N PRO A 213 -26.67 -23.25 9.41
CA PRO A 213 -26.44 -21.86 9.82
C PRO A 213 -27.07 -20.90 8.81
N VAL A 214 -27.75 -19.87 9.32
CA VAL A 214 -28.28 -18.77 8.52
C VAL A 214 -27.17 -17.76 8.29
N GLY A 215 -26.99 -17.34 7.04
CA GLY A 215 -25.96 -16.38 6.66
C GLY A 215 -26.18 -15.01 7.28
N ASP A 216 -25.09 -14.28 7.54
CA ASP A 216 -25.16 -13.07 8.37
C ASP A 216 -26.05 -11.98 7.76
N ALA A 217 -26.03 -11.86 6.43
CA ALA A 217 -26.88 -10.92 5.71
C ALA A 217 -28.38 -11.27 5.81
N ALA A 218 -28.71 -12.54 6.01
CA ALA A 218 -30.08 -13.06 6.07
C ALA A 218 -30.63 -13.20 7.50
N LYS A 219 -29.76 -13.18 8.53
CA LYS A 219 -30.15 -13.29 9.94
C LYS A 219 -31.29 -12.33 10.31
N LEU A 220 -31.09 -11.04 10.04
CA LEU A 220 -32.07 -10.01 10.39
C LEU A 220 -33.34 -10.09 9.53
N TYR A 221 -33.24 -10.50 8.26
CA TYR A 221 -34.41 -10.76 7.42
C TYR A 221 -35.33 -11.80 8.06
N TRP A 222 -34.77 -12.95 8.45
CA TRP A 222 -35.53 -14.04 9.06
C TRP A 222 -36.01 -13.71 10.47
N HIS A 223 -35.26 -12.89 11.21
CA HIS A 223 -35.70 -12.37 12.50
C HIS A 223 -37.00 -11.57 12.35
N PHE A 224 -37.03 -10.53 11.50
CA PHE A 224 -38.22 -9.70 11.30
C PHE A 224 -39.36 -10.47 10.62
N TYR A 225 -39.05 -11.40 9.72
CA TYR A 225 -40.07 -12.23 9.09
C TYR A 225 -40.90 -13.03 10.12
N ARG A 226 -40.29 -13.46 11.23
CA ARG A 226 -41.02 -14.19 12.29
C ARG A 226 -41.98 -13.30 13.09
N PHE A 227 -41.62 -12.04 13.33
CA PHE A 227 -42.44 -11.12 14.13
C PHE A 227 -43.52 -10.44 13.30
N ASP A 228 -43.15 -9.88 12.14
CA ASP A 228 -44.02 -8.99 11.36
C ASP A 228 -44.47 -9.61 10.02
N GLN A 229 -44.18 -10.89 9.77
CA GLN A 229 -44.43 -11.58 8.49
C GLN A 229 -43.82 -10.85 7.26
N SER A 230 -42.86 -9.95 7.51
CA SER A 230 -42.15 -9.16 6.51
C SER A 230 -40.69 -9.02 6.92
N GLY A 231 -39.77 -9.48 6.06
CA GLY A 231 -38.33 -9.34 6.29
C GLY A 231 -37.71 -8.07 5.70
N ALA A 232 -38.53 -7.19 5.09
CA ALA A 232 -38.04 -6.00 4.37
C ALA A 232 -37.28 -5.03 5.28
N ALA A 233 -37.73 -4.85 6.53
CA ALA A 233 -37.04 -4.06 7.53
C ALA A 233 -35.64 -4.64 7.83
N GLY A 234 -35.55 -5.96 8.00
CA GLY A 234 -34.27 -6.64 8.23
C GLY A 234 -33.26 -6.41 7.12
N VAL A 235 -33.68 -6.53 5.85
CA VAL A 235 -32.79 -6.24 4.69
C VAL A 235 -32.32 -4.79 4.70
N THR A 236 -33.23 -3.85 4.92
CA THR A 236 -32.92 -2.41 4.91
C THR A 236 -31.90 -2.06 6.00
N ILE A 237 -32.09 -2.59 7.21
CA ILE A 237 -31.18 -2.34 8.33
C ILE A 237 -29.81 -3.00 8.07
N THR A 238 -29.77 -4.26 7.61
CA THR A 238 -28.50 -4.94 7.28
C THR A 238 -27.70 -4.17 6.23
N LEU A 239 -28.35 -3.72 5.15
CA LEU A 239 -27.69 -2.92 4.10
C LEU A 239 -27.13 -1.61 4.66
N PHE A 240 -27.90 -0.92 5.51
CA PHE A 240 -27.44 0.30 6.16
C PHE A 240 -26.21 0.06 7.04
N LEU A 241 -26.24 -0.96 7.91
CA LEU A 241 -25.12 -1.29 8.80
C LEU A 241 -23.87 -1.66 8.01
N TYR A 242 -24.01 -2.51 7.00
CA TYR A 242 -22.88 -2.93 6.18
C TYR A 242 -22.31 -1.77 5.36
N ALA A 243 -23.15 -0.83 4.89
CA ALA A 243 -22.67 0.39 4.26
C ALA A 243 -21.85 1.27 5.22
N VAL A 244 -22.32 1.46 6.46
CA VAL A 244 -21.60 2.23 7.48
C VAL A 244 -20.27 1.56 7.84
N LEU A 245 -20.26 0.24 8.06
CA LEU A 245 -19.05 -0.53 8.38
C LEU A 245 -18.07 -0.58 7.20
N PHE A 246 -18.58 -0.62 5.98
CA PHE A 246 -17.78 -0.52 4.76
C PHE A 246 -17.12 0.86 4.65
N LEU A 247 -17.87 1.95 4.89
CA LEU A 247 -17.31 3.30 4.88
C LEU A 247 -16.27 3.50 5.98
N LEU A 248 -16.52 2.95 7.18
CA LEU A 248 -15.57 2.99 8.30
C LEU A 248 -14.27 2.25 7.95
N SER A 249 -14.38 1.00 7.50
CA SER A 249 -13.22 0.18 7.12
C SER A 249 -12.43 0.80 5.97
N PHE A 250 -13.14 1.32 4.96
CA PHE A 250 -12.52 2.03 3.85
C PHE A 250 -11.79 3.29 4.34
N THR A 251 -12.37 4.05 5.26
CA THR A 251 -11.73 5.24 5.82
C THR A 251 -10.47 4.89 6.60
N ILE A 252 -10.51 3.85 7.44
CA ILE A 252 -9.33 3.37 8.18
C ILE A 252 -8.22 2.94 7.20
N LEU A 253 -8.57 2.12 6.20
CA LEU A 253 -7.63 1.66 5.19
C LEU A 253 -7.07 2.83 4.37
N PHE A 254 -7.91 3.79 4.00
CA PHE A 254 -7.51 4.98 3.23
C PHE A 254 -6.52 5.85 4.00
N ILE A 255 -6.81 6.14 5.28
CA ILE A 255 -5.91 6.89 6.15
C ILE A 255 -4.58 6.15 6.31
N TYR A 256 -4.64 4.83 6.50
CA TYR A 256 -3.46 3.98 6.59
C TYR A 256 -2.60 4.03 5.32
N MET A 257 -3.23 3.82 4.16
CA MET A 257 -2.57 3.85 2.86
C MET A 257 -1.89 5.19 2.60
N LEU A 258 -2.58 6.28 2.89
CA LEU A 258 -2.06 7.60 2.66
C LEU A 258 -0.89 7.92 3.59
N ARG A 259 -1.05 7.74 4.91
CA ARG A 259 -0.11 8.26 5.90
C ARG A 259 0.99 7.31 6.33
N PHE A 260 0.74 6.00 6.31
CA PHE A 260 1.58 5.02 7.02
C PHE A 260 2.13 3.91 6.13
N HIS A 261 1.48 3.62 5.01
CA HIS A 261 1.95 2.59 4.09
C HIS A 261 3.23 3.05 3.38
N ASN A 262 4.25 2.17 3.35
CA ASN A 262 5.57 2.45 2.79
C ASN A 262 6.13 3.82 3.21
N ASP A 263 6.06 4.11 4.51
CA ASP A 263 6.54 5.35 5.14
C ASP A 263 5.89 6.64 4.59
N GLY A 264 4.62 6.54 4.16
CA GLY A 264 3.84 7.70 3.72
C GLY A 264 4.21 8.17 2.32
N ARG A 265 4.90 7.35 1.52
CA ARG A 265 5.20 7.65 0.11
C ARG A 265 3.95 7.99 -0.70
N MET A 266 2.82 7.37 -0.38
CA MET A 266 1.54 7.70 -1.02
C MET A 266 1.04 9.11 -0.68
N LEU A 267 1.31 9.63 0.53
CA LEU A 267 0.99 11.02 0.89
C LEU A 267 1.82 11.99 0.06
N ASP A 268 3.11 11.73 -0.16
CA ASP A 268 3.97 12.54 -1.04
C ASP A 268 3.40 12.56 -2.47
N VAL A 269 3.05 11.40 -3.04
CA VAL A 269 2.41 11.32 -4.36
C VAL A 269 1.08 12.08 -4.39
N PHE A 270 0.22 11.90 -3.37
CA PHE A 270 -1.06 12.60 -3.29
C PHE A 270 -0.89 14.12 -3.20
N GLN A 271 0.09 14.59 -2.43
CA GLN A 271 0.42 16.01 -2.33
C GLN A 271 0.90 16.55 -3.69
N ARG A 272 1.81 15.85 -4.38
CA ARG A 272 2.25 16.23 -5.74
C ARG A 272 1.10 16.30 -6.75
N LEU A 273 0.13 15.40 -6.65
CA LEU A 273 -1.03 15.36 -7.54
C LEU A 273 -2.07 16.44 -7.22
N THR A 274 -2.24 16.80 -5.95
CA THR A 274 -3.34 17.67 -5.50
C THR A 274 -2.91 19.12 -5.30
N ALA A 275 -1.62 19.37 -5.07
CA ALA A 275 -1.05 20.70 -4.89
C ALA A 275 -1.44 21.66 -6.03
N ARG A 276 -1.66 22.92 -5.67
CA ARG A 276 -1.67 24.02 -6.64
C ARG A 276 -0.22 24.41 -6.93
N GLU A 277 0.04 24.83 -8.17
CA GLU A 277 1.35 25.36 -8.56
C GLU A 277 1.79 26.45 -7.56
N GLY A 278 2.99 26.33 -7.00
CA GLY A 278 3.53 27.27 -6.00
C GLY A 278 3.13 27.02 -4.52
N THR A 279 2.34 25.99 -4.21
CA THR A 279 1.92 25.72 -2.81
C THR A 279 3.04 25.12 -1.97
N TYR A 280 3.85 24.24 -2.57
CA TYR A 280 5.02 23.66 -1.93
C TYR A 280 6.25 24.32 -2.50
N PHE A 281 7.17 24.73 -1.62
CA PHE A 281 8.52 25.08 -2.03
C PHE A 281 9.22 23.80 -2.44
N LEU A 282 8.96 23.37 -3.68
CA LEU A 282 9.92 22.54 -4.38
C LEU A 282 11.03 23.53 -4.75
N PRO A 283 12.22 23.49 -4.10
CA PRO A 283 13.35 24.17 -4.69
C PRO A 283 13.36 23.68 -6.13
N GLN A 284 13.31 24.62 -7.08
CA GLN A 284 13.29 24.30 -8.51
C GLN A 284 14.19 23.09 -8.68
N ASP A 285 13.67 21.98 -9.24
CA ASP A 285 14.46 20.82 -9.63
C ASP A 285 15.45 21.32 -10.69
N LEU A 286 16.43 22.08 -10.23
CA LEU A 286 17.64 22.48 -10.90
C LEU A 286 18.49 21.23 -10.72
N GLU A 287 18.11 20.18 -11.45
CA GLU A 287 19.05 19.14 -11.80
C GLU A 287 20.26 19.88 -12.35
N LEU A 288 21.30 19.94 -11.53
CA LEU A 288 22.53 20.61 -11.82
C LEU A 288 23.13 19.83 -13.00
N SER A 289 23.18 20.44 -14.18
CA SER A 289 23.74 19.75 -15.33
C SER A 289 25.16 19.30 -14.98
N ASN A 290 25.61 18.16 -15.52
CA ASN A 290 26.99 17.69 -15.26
C ASN A 290 28.04 18.76 -15.58
N GLN A 291 27.75 19.66 -16.50
CA GLN A 291 28.57 20.83 -16.84
C GLN A 291 28.58 21.89 -15.73
N GLU A 292 27.41 22.27 -15.21
CA GLU A 292 27.30 23.21 -14.10
C GLU A 292 27.87 22.63 -12.80
N LEU A 293 27.67 21.34 -12.53
CA LEU A 293 28.27 20.66 -11.39
C LEU A 293 29.79 20.67 -11.48
N SER A 294 30.34 20.31 -12.64
CA SER A 294 31.79 20.38 -12.91
C SER A 294 32.35 21.79 -12.77
N TYR A 295 31.60 22.79 -13.22
CA TYR A 295 31.97 24.20 -13.08
C TYR A 295 31.97 24.65 -11.61
N ILE A 296 30.95 24.28 -10.83
CA ILE A 296 30.85 24.60 -9.40
C ILE A 296 31.98 23.91 -8.63
N VAL A 297 32.26 22.64 -8.90
CA VAL A 297 33.36 21.89 -8.26
C VAL A 297 34.70 22.56 -8.57
N LYS A 298 34.99 22.86 -9.84
CA LYS A 298 36.24 23.57 -10.22
C LYS A 298 36.33 24.94 -9.56
N LYS A 299 35.24 25.69 -9.50
CA LYS A 299 35.19 27.00 -8.84
C LYS A 299 35.43 26.87 -7.33
N ALA A 300 34.90 25.82 -6.70
CA ALA A 300 35.12 25.54 -5.28
C ALA A 300 36.56 25.10 -4.97
N GLU A 301 37.19 24.30 -5.84
CA GLU A 301 38.62 23.94 -5.72
C GLU A 301 39.57 25.14 -5.91
N GLN A 302 39.16 26.08 -6.76
CA GLN A 302 39.90 27.31 -7.01
C GLN A 302 39.71 28.36 -5.92
N TRP A 303 38.80 28.15 -4.97
CA TRP A 303 38.59 29.04 -3.85
C TRP A 303 39.88 29.20 -3.03
N ARG A 304 40.20 30.45 -2.69
CA ARG A 304 41.33 30.81 -1.83
C ARG A 304 40.81 31.64 -0.66
N GLY A 305 41.21 31.28 0.55
CA GLY A 305 40.97 32.11 1.73
C GLY A 305 41.84 33.36 1.71
N PHE A 306 41.57 34.30 2.63
CA PHE A 306 42.32 35.55 2.79
C PHE A 306 43.84 35.33 2.96
N ASN A 307 44.23 34.19 3.54
CA ASN A 307 45.62 33.78 3.75
C ASN A 307 46.14 32.74 2.72
N GLY A 308 45.44 32.54 1.59
CA GLY A 308 45.86 31.61 0.54
C GLY A 308 45.49 30.13 0.75
N GLU A 309 44.70 29.82 1.79
CA GLU A 309 44.25 28.47 2.10
C GLU A 309 43.37 27.88 0.98
N ARG A 310 43.56 26.59 0.69
CA ARG A 310 42.74 25.83 -0.28
C ARG A 310 41.87 24.82 0.46
N ARG A 311 40.59 24.72 0.10
CA ARG A 311 39.71 23.63 0.56
C ARG A 311 39.85 22.44 -0.38
N LYS A 312 40.06 21.23 0.16
CA LYS A 312 39.97 19.99 -0.63
C LYS A 312 38.50 19.63 -0.74
N VAL A 313 37.98 19.60 -1.97
CA VAL A 313 36.62 19.13 -2.26
C VAL A 313 36.77 17.76 -2.90
N SER A 314 36.31 16.71 -2.24
CA SER A 314 36.27 15.36 -2.80
C SER A 314 34.82 15.04 -3.16
N SER A 315 34.52 14.99 -4.45
CA SER A 315 33.31 14.34 -4.96
C SER A 315 33.58 12.84 -5.01
N LEU A 316 32.86 12.04 -4.23
CA LEU A 316 32.75 10.61 -4.50
C LEU A 316 31.89 10.47 -5.76
N SER A 317 32.54 10.21 -6.90
CA SER A 317 31.90 9.70 -8.12
C SER A 317 31.76 8.19 -8.02
#